data_AF-A0A2H0BUF7-F1
#
_entry.id   AF-A0A2H0BUF7-F1
#
_cell.length_a   1.000
_cell.length_b   1.000
_cell.length_c   1.000
_cell.angle_alpha   90.00
_cell.angle_beta   90.00
_cell.angle_gamma   90.00
#
_symmetry.space_group_name_H-M   'P 1'
#
loop_
_entity.id
_entity.type
_entity.pdbx_description
1 polymer ?
#
loop_
_entity_poly.entity_id
_entity_poly.type
_entity_poly.pdbx_seq_one_letter_code
_entity_poly.pdbx_strand_id
1 'polypeptide(L)'
;MVDLSTQAIQAALACDWQKAIKLNLELVKATPDDVQALNRLAYSHIQTDDPKKAKRIYSSILKIDPQNLMANKNLNKLKGNISTVKALPTNGQIYIDEPGMTRCVELVNTAPKVVLKKITPGIKAEYKIGKKKIEIRTESGEFIGSLPDDISFYMRRLSEKGNKYEMYIKEVVDSKVSVYIRELIRSFDTKKKVFNSLSSFSR
;
A
#
# COMPACT_ATOMS: atom_id res chain seq x y z
N MET A 1 30.37 -0.58 16.48
CA MET A 1 30.46 -1.45 15.29
C MET A 1 29.04 -1.56 14.74
N VAL A 2 28.79 -1.12 13.50
CA VAL A 2 27.42 -1.10 12.95
C VAL A 2 27.00 -2.54 12.65
N ASP A 3 25.89 -2.97 13.23
CA ASP A 3 25.35 -4.31 13.05
C ASP A 3 25.11 -4.61 11.55
N LEU A 4 25.52 -5.80 11.11
CA LEU A 4 25.46 -6.23 9.71
C LEU A 4 24.02 -6.23 9.20
N SER A 5 23.06 -6.53 10.08
CA SER A 5 21.62 -6.47 9.79
C SER A 5 21.15 -5.03 9.50
N THR A 6 21.70 -4.05 10.20
CA THR A 6 21.39 -2.63 9.99
C THR A 6 21.98 -2.15 8.66
N GLN A 7 23.19 -2.59 8.31
CA GLN A 7 23.80 -2.27 7.01
C GLN A 7 23.00 -2.86 5.85
N ALA A 8 22.50 -4.10 6.00
CA ALA A 8 21.66 -4.74 4.99
C ALA A 8 20.34 -4.00 4.77
N ILE A 9 19.72 -3.50 5.85
CA ILE A 9 18.50 -2.68 5.78
C ILE A 9 18.79 -1.35 5.09
N GLN A 10 19.87 -0.66 5.48
CA GLN A 10 20.25 0.61 4.86
C GLN A 10 20.53 0.47 3.35
N ALA A 11 21.19 -0.61 2.94
CA ALA A 11 21.40 -0.91 1.52
C ALA A 11 20.07 -1.12 0.78
N ALA A 12 19.12 -1.85 1.37
CA ALA A 12 17.79 -2.06 0.80
C ALA A 12 16.98 -0.74 0.70
N LEU A 13 17.07 0.13 1.71
CA LEU A 13 16.43 1.46 1.71
C LEU A 13 17.03 2.38 0.64
N ALA A 14 18.33 2.27 0.38
CA ALA A 14 19.02 2.98 -0.69
C ALA A 14 18.79 2.37 -2.09
N CYS A 15 17.95 1.34 -2.22
CA CYS A 15 17.74 0.57 -3.44
C CYS A 15 19.01 -0.10 -4.00
N ASP A 16 20.06 -0.26 -3.19
CA ASP A 16 21.26 -1.01 -3.54
C ASP A 16 21.02 -2.51 -3.24
N TRP A 17 20.24 -3.13 -4.11
CA TRP A 17 19.78 -4.51 -3.93
C TRP A 17 20.92 -5.53 -3.99
N GLN A 18 21.97 -5.27 -4.78
CA GLN A 18 23.11 -6.19 -4.87
C GLN A 18 23.91 -6.19 -3.56
N LYS A 19 24.12 -5.02 -2.95
CA LYS A 19 24.74 -4.93 -1.63
C LYS A 19 23.85 -5.53 -0.55
N ALA A 20 22.54 -5.27 -0.59
CA ALA A 20 21.59 -5.87 0.35
C ALA A 20 21.59 -7.42 0.26
N ILE A 21 21.69 -7.99 -0.94
CA ILE A 21 21.81 -9.44 -1.13
C ILE A 21 23.10 -9.97 -0.48
N LYS A 22 24.25 -9.34 -0.75
CA LYS A 22 25.54 -9.76 -0.18
C LYS A 22 25.49 -9.78 1.36
N LEU A 23 25.03 -8.69 1.95
CA LEU A 23 24.98 -8.55 3.41
C LEU A 23 23.98 -9.53 4.04
N ASN A 24 22.81 -9.74 3.43
CA ASN A 24 21.84 -10.73 3.94
C ASN A 24 22.34 -12.17 3.73
N LEU A 25 23.11 -12.48 2.69
CA LEU A 25 23.73 -13.79 2.53
C LEU A 25 24.77 -14.07 3.62
N GLU A 26 25.54 -13.06 4.03
CA GLU A 26 26.48 -13.19 5.16
C GLU A 26 25.74 -13.45 6.47
N LEU A 27 24.63 -12.74 6.72
CA LEU A 27 23.76 -13.00 7.87
C LEU A 27 23.20 -14.42 7.87
N VAL A 28 22.66 -14.88 6.74
CA VAL A 28 22.08 -16.22 6.62
C VAL A 28 23.16 -17.32 6.71
N LYS A 29 24.40 -17.05 6.31
CA LYS A 29 25.52 -17.99 6.52
C LYS A 29 25.87 -18.15 8.00
N ALA A 30 25.85 -17.06 8.76
CA ALA A 30 26.11 -17.09 10.20
C ALA A 30 24.93 -17.71 10.97
N THR A 31 23.70 -17.38 10.57
CA THR A 31 22.46 -17.84 11.20
C THR A 31 21.46 -18.29 10.12
N PRO A 32 21.50 -19.57 9.71
CA PRO A 32 20.64 -20.09 8.64
C PRO A 32 19.14 -19.99 8.91
N ASP A 33 18.74 -19.97 10.18
CA ASP A 33 17.33 -19.93 10.59
C ASP A 33 16.82 -18.51 10.89
N ASP A 34 17.60 -17.46 10.57
CA ASP A 34 17.13 -16.06 10.72
C ASP A 34 16.06 -15.73 9.67
N VAL A 35 14.80 -15.90 10.09
CA VAL A 35 13.61 -15.58 9.30
C VAL A 35 13.59 -14.13 8.81
N GLN A 36 14.14 -13.18 9.57
CA GLN A 36 14.16 -11.77 9.15
C GLN A 36 15.20 -11.52 8.06
N ALA A 37 16.40 -12.09 8.18
CA ALA A 37 17.42 -12.04 7.12
C ALA A 37 16.96 -12.77 5.85
N LEU A 38 16.33 -13.94 5.99
CA LEU A 38 15.77 -14.68 4.86
C LEU A 38 14.66 -13.89 4.15
N ASN A 39 13.77 -13.22 4.89
CA ASN A 39 12.73 -12.37 4.30
C ASN A 39 13.31 -11.18 3.53
N ARG A 40 14.30 -10.50 4.11
CA ARG A 40 15.03 -9.40 3.45
C ARG A 40 15.74 -9.88 2.18
N LEU A 41 16.43 -11.02 2.26
CA LEU A 41 17.12 -11.64 1.13
C LEU A 41 16.15 -12.00 -0.01
N ALA A 42 15.02 -12.65 0.32
CA ALA A 42 14.01 -13.01 -0.66
C ALA A 42 13.42 -11.77 -1.35
N TYR A 43 13.17 -10.69 -0.59
CA TYR A 43 12.69 -9.43 -1.15
C TYR A 43 13.72 -8.81 -2.10
N SER A 44 15.01 -8.75 -1.72
CA SER A 44 16.06 -8.22 -2.60
C SER A 44 16.23 -9.04 -3.89
N HIS A 45 16.00 -10.37 -3.84
CA HIS A 45 15.95 -11.21 -5.04
C HIS A 45 14.75 -10.90 -5.96
N ILE A 46 13.58 -10.53 -5.41
CA ILE A 46 12.46 -10.06 -6.23
C ILE A 46 12.84 -8.77 -6.98
N GLN A 47 13.50 -7.83 -6.29
CA GLN A 47 13.88 -6.54 -6.87
C GLN A 47 14.99 -6.64 -7.93
N THR A 48 15.73 -7.75 -7.96
CA THR A 48 16.80 -8.02 -8.93
C THR A 48 16.38 -9.00 -10.03
N ASP A 49 15.06 -9.20 -10.22
CA ASP A 49 14.47 -10.06 -11.24
C ASP A 49 14.89 -11.55 -11.12
N ASP A 50 15.13 -12.03 -9.88
CA ASP A 50 15.35 -13.46 -9.59
C ASP A 50 14.22 -14.05 -8.70
N PRO A 51 12.98 -14.12 -9.22
CA PRO A 51 11.83 -14.64 -8.47
C PRO A 51 11.95 -16.14 -8.15
N LYS A 52 12.76 -16.88 -8.91
CA LYS A 52 13.00 -18.31 -8.69
C LYS A 52 13.75 -18.53 -7.37
N LYS A 53 14.79 -17.73 -7.08
CA LYS A 53 15.49 -17.79 -5.79
C LYS A 53 14.60 -17.31 -4.66
N ALA A 54 13.88 -16.20 -4.85
CA ALA A 54 12.95 -15.69 -3.83
C ALA A 54 11.92 -16.75 -3.41
N LYS A 55 11.34 -17.48 -4.38
CA LYS A 55 10.38 -18.58 -4.10
C LYS A 55 11.00 -19.69 -3.25
N ARG A 56 12.25 -20.09 -3.52
CA ARG A 56 12.96 -21.11 -2.73
C ARG A 56 13.17 -20.64 -1.30
N ILE A 57 13.56 -19.38 -1.12
CA ILE A 57 13.79 -18.78 0.20
C ILE A 57 12.48 -18.66 1.00
N TYR A 58 11.40 -18.17 0.39
CA TYR A 58 10.10 -18.16 1.09
C TYR A 58 9.61 -19.56 1.45
N SER A 59 9.91 -20.56 0.60
CA SER A 59 9.58 -21.95 0.92
C SER A 59 10.41 -22.49 2.08
N SER A 60 11.67 -22.08 2.25
CA SER A 60 12.49 -22.47 3.40
C SER A 60 12.04 -21.75 4.67
N ILE A 61 11.64 -20.49 4.59
CA ILE A 61 11.05 -19.76 5.73
C ILE A 61 9.84 -20.51 6.27
N LEU A 62 8.94 -20.98 5.40
CA LEU A 62 7.74 -21.73 5.82
C LEU A 62 8.03 -23.11 6.43
N LYS A 63 9.25 -23.65 6.25
CA LYS A 63 9.69 -24.86 6.96
C LYS A 63 10.14 -24.55 8.40
N ILE A 64 10.68 -23.35 8.63
CA ILE A 64 11.15 -22.87 9.93
C ILE A 64 9.98 -22.29 10.73
N ASP A 65 9.19 -21.43 10.09
CA ASP A 65 8.02 -20.75 10.63
C ASP A 65 6.82 -20.95 9.69
N PRO A 66 6.03 -22.02 9.88
CA PRO A 66 4.86 -22.31 9.05
C PRO A 66 3.76 -21.24 9.12
N GLN A 67 3.70 -20.47 10.20
CA GLN A 67 2.70 -19.41 10.42
C GLN A 67 3.13 -18.05 9.87
N ASN A 68 4.29 -17.97 9.20
CA ASN A 68 4.79 -16.73 8.65
C ASN A 68 3.86 -16.15 7.58
N LEU A 69 3.07 -15.14 7.96
CA LEU A 69 2.09 -14.49 7.08
C LEU A 69 2.77 -13.81 5.88
N MET A 70 3.97 -13.26 6.05
CA MET A 70 4.71 -12.58 4.98
C MET A 70 5.18 -13.57 3.91
N ALA A 71 5.80 -14.68 4.32
CA ALA A 71 6.27 -15.71 3.40
C ALA A 71 5.11 -16.35 2.62
N ASN A 72 4.00 -16.68 3.29
CA ASN A 72 2.79 -17.19 2.62
C ASN A 72 2.24 -16.21 1.57
N LYS A 73 2.07 -14.93 1.95
CA LYS A 73 1.58 -13.89 1.03
C LYS A 73 2.48 -13.74 -0.20
N ASN A 74 3.79 -13.63 -0.01
CA ASN A 74 4.74 -13.41 -1.10
C ASN A 74 4.90 -14.64 -1.99
N LEU A 75 4.86 -15.84 -1.43
CA LEU A 75 4.95 -17.09 -2.19
C LEU A 75 3.68 -17.31 -3.04
N ASN A 76 2.51 -16.90 -2.57
CA ASN A 76 1.27 -16.89 -3.36
C ASN A 76 1.34 -15.90 -4.53
N LYS A 77 1.92 -14.70 -4.32
CA LYS A 77 2.20 -13.74 -5.40
C LYS A 77 3.13 -14.34 -6.47
N LEU A 78 4.22 -15.00 -6.04
CA LEU A 78 5.21 -15.60 -6.95
C LEU A 78 4.73 -16.87 -7.67
N LYS A 79 3.69 -17.55 -7.17
CA LYS A 79 3.12 -18.75 -7.80
C LYS A 79 2.21 -18.43 -8.99
N GLY A 80 1.86 -17.16 -9.24
CA GLY A 80 0.97 -16.79 -10.35
C GLY A 80 -0.48 -17.25 -10.18
N ASN A 81 -0.88 -17.75 -8.99
CA ASN A 81 -2.28 -18.04 -8.66
C ASN A 81 -3.07 -16.79 -8.25
N ILE A 82 -2.48 -15.61 -8.41
CA ILE A 82 -3.17 -14.35 -8.48
C ILE A 82 -2.66 -13.70 -9.76
N SER A 83 -3.56 -13.44 -10.70
CA SER A 83 -3.33 -12.67 -11.91
C SER A 83 -2.98 -11.22 -11.54
N THR A 84 -1.78 -10.99 -11.00
CA THR A 84 -1.28 -9.64 -10.73
C THR A 84 -0.53 -9.15 -11.95
N VAL A 85 -1.20 -8.24 -12.65
CA VAL A 85 -0.66 -7.31 -13.64
C VAL A 85 0.70 -6.78 -13.16
N LYS A 86 1.66 -6.72 -14.10
CA LYS A 86 2.98 -6.10 -13.96
C LYS A 86 2.96 -4.94 -12.96
N ALA A 87 3.70 -5.10 -11.86
CA ALA A 87 4.00 -4.01 -10.96
C ALA A 87 4.78 -2.94 -11.73
N LEU A 88 4.17 -1.77 -11.92
CA LEU A 88 4.95 -0.54 -12.06
C LEU A 88 5.68 -0.28 -10.74
N PRO A 89 6.86 0.35 -10.77
CA PRO A 89 7.70 0.57 -9.60
C PRO A 89 6.89 1.33 -8.55
N THR A 90 6.55 0.62 -7.48
CA THR A 90 5.87 1.19 -6.34
C THR A 90 6.92 1.97 -5.56
N ASN A 91 6.94 3.29 -5.74
CA ASN A 91 7.63 4.18 -4.81
C ASN A 91 7.19 3.77 -3.40
N GLY A 92 8.13 3.26 -2.60
CA GLY A 92 7.93 2.72 -1.26
C GLY A 92 7.57 3.77 -0.20
N GLN A 93 6.73 4.76 -0.55
CA GLN A 93 6.32 5.85 0.33
C GLN A 93 4.84 5.81 0.75
N ILE A 94 4.06 4.79 0.34
CA ILE A 94 2.63 4.70 0.69
C ILE A 94 2.38 3.59 1.74
N TYR A 95 3.37 3.32 2.59
CA TYR A 95 3.17 2.46 3.76
C TYR A 95 3.85 3.02 4.99
N ILE A 96 3.59 4.30 5.26
CA ILE A 96 3.73 4.83 6.60
C ILE A 96 2.33 5.30 6.98
N ASP A 97 1.65 4.50 7.81
CA ASP A 97 0.58 4.99 8.66
C ASP A 97 1.20 6.07 9.57
N GLU A 98 1.44 7.27 9.04
CA GLU A 98 1.73 8.43 9.85
C GLU A 98 0.44 8.75 10.60
N PRO A 99 0.40 8.54 11.93
CA PRO A 99 -0.81 8.82 12.70
C PRO A 99 -1.16 10.31 12.54
N GLY A 100 -2.25 10.61 11.82
CA GLY A 100 -2.81 11.97 11.71
C GLY A 100 -3.03 12.54 10.30
N MET A 101 -2.74 11.82 9.21
CA MET A 101 -2.95 12.34 7.83
C MET A 101 -3.70 11.43 6.86
N THR A 102 -3.76 10.13 7.10
CA THR A 102 -4.38 9.17 6.17
C THR A 102 -5.68 8.63 6.74
N ARG A 103 -6.77 8.70 5.98
CA ARG A 103 -8.05 8.08 6.35
C ARG A 103 -8.48 7.02 5.35
N CYS A 104 -8.95 5.90 5.89
CA CYS A 104 -9.55 4.81 5.12
C CYS A 104 -11.05 5.06 5.03
N VAL A 105 -11.58 5.07 3.81
CA VAL A 105 -12.99 5.35 3.53
C VAL A 105 -13.54 4.29 2.60
N GLU A 106 -14.66 3.68 2.96
CA GLU A 106 -15.40 2.80 2.08
C GLU A 106 -16.24 3.62 1.09
N LEU A 107 -16.17 3.28 -0.19
CA LEU A 107 -16.94 3.93 -1.24
C LEU A 107 -18.39 3.42 -1.23
N VAL A 108 -19.30 4.34 -1.55
CA VAL A 108 -20.71 4.05 -1.82
C VAL A 108 -20.98 4.12 -3.31
N ASN A 109 -22.07 3.50 -3.78
CA ASN A 109 -22.44 3.46 -5.19
C ASN A 109 -21.29 2.98 -6.09
N THR A 110 -20.73 1.81 -5.76
CA THR A 110 -19.58 1.25 -6.46
C THR A 110 -19.93 0.79 -7.88
N ALA A 111 -18.92 0.78 -8.74
CA ALA A 111 -19.05 0.31 -10.11
C ALA A 111 -19.40 -1.19 -10.19
N PRO A 112 -19.90 -1.68 -11.34
CA PRO A 112 -20.16 -3.10 -11.53
C PRO A 112 -18.92 -3.95 -11.30
N LYS A 113 -19.10 -5.19 -10.81
CA LYS A 113 -18.00 -6.12 -10.50
C LYS A 113 -17.01 -6.33 -11.66
N VAL A 114 -17.48 -6.25 -12.91
CA VAL A 114 -16.63 -6.38 -14.11
C VAL A 114 -15.59 -5.26 -14.21
N VAL A 115 -15.95 -4.04 -13.78
CA VAL A 115 -15.03 -2.89 -13.70
C VAL A 115 -14.10 -3.06 -12.51
N LEU A 116 -14.66 -3.37 -11.34
CA LEU A 116 -13.89 -3.50 -10.08
C LEU A 116 -12.80 -4.57 -10.15
N LYS A 117 -13.06 -5.70 -10.85
CA LYS A 117 -12.06 -6.77 -11.04
C LYS A 117 -10.81 -6.34 -11.82
N LYS A 118 -10.89 -5.25 -12.58
CA LYS A 118 -9.73 -4.69 -13.32
C LYS A 118 -8.88 -3.77 -12.45
N ILE A 119 -9.41 -3.32 -11.31
CA ILE A 119 -8.77 -2.36 -10.42
C ILE A 119 -7.85 -3.10 -9.47
N THR A 120 -6.58 -2.71 -9.46
CA THR A 120 -5.58 -3.29 -8.56
C THR A 120 -5.44 -2.43 -7.31
N PRO A 121 -5.48 -3.00 -6.09
CA PRO A 121 -5.14 -2.27 -4.87
C PRO A 121 -3.73 -1.66 -4.92
N GLY A 122 -3.55 -0.50 -4.31
CA GLY A 122 -2.30 0.26 -4.26
C GLY A 122 -2.13 1.27 -5.40
N ILE A 123 -2.99 1.28 -6.41
CA ILE A 123 -2.94 2.28 -7.47
C ILE A 123 -3.49 3.62 -6.99
N LYS A 124 -2.95 4.70 -7.55
CA LYS A 124 -3.48 6.05 -7.36
C LYS A 124 -4.87 6.15 -7.99
N ALA A 125 -5.77 6.80 -7.27
CA ALA A 125 -7.11 7.11 -7.74
C ALA A 125 -7.26 8.61 -7.95
N GLU A 126 -7.98 8.98 -9.01
CA GLU A 126 -8.41 10.35 -9.23
C GLU A 126 -9.76 10.59 -8.56
N TYR A 127 -10.05 11.87 -8.25
CA TYR A 127 -11.34 12.26 -7.74
C TYR A 127 -11.91 13.43 -8.52
N LYS A 128 -13.23 13.40 -8.72
CA LYS A 128 -13.98 14.47 -9.37
C LYS A 128 -14.99 15.04 -8.39
N ILE A 129 -14.90 16.34 -8.15
CA ILE A 129 -15.85 17.06 -7.30
C ILE A 129 -17.13 17.30 -8.10
N GLY A 130 -18.18 16.52 -7.83
CA GLY A 130 -19.50 16.70 -8.42
C GLY A 130 -20.38 17.66 -7.60
N LYS A 131 -21.65 17.84 -7.98
CA LYS A 131 -22.60 18.73 -7.27
C LYS A 131 -23.09 18.19 -5.91
N LYS A 132 -23.12 16.88 -5.69
CA LYS A 132 -23.56 16.28 -4.41
C LYS A 132 -22.51 15.36 -3.78
N LYS A 133 -21.84 14.55 -4.60
CA LYS A 133 -20.82 13.61 -4.15
C LYS A 133 -19.49 13.88 -4.83
N ILE A 134 -18.43 13.39 -4.21
CA ILE A 134 -17.11 13.28 -4.84
C ILE A 134 -17.02 11.87 -5.42
N GLU A 135 -16.75 11.80 -6.72
CA GLU A 135 -16.59 10.54 -7.44
C GLU A 135 -15.12 10.14 -7.44
N ILE A 136 -14.85 8.86 -7.22
CA ILE A 136 -13.54 8.25 -7.35
C ILE A 136 -13.45 7.55 -8.70
N ARG A 137 -12.36 7.82 -9.40
CA ARG A 137 -12.11 7.36 -10.76
C ARG A 137 -10.71 6.77 -10.90
N THR A 138 -10.53 5.90 -11.89
CA THR A 138 -9.19 5.47 -12.31
C THR A 138 -8.47 6.61 -13.03
N GLU A 139 -7.16 6.48 -13.24
CA GLU A 139 -6.38 7.40 -14.09
C GLU A 139 -6.91 7.48 -15.53
N SER A 140 -7.56 6.41 -16.02
CA SER A 140 -8.25 6.40 -17.32
C SER A 140 -9.62 7.12 -17.30
N GLY A 141 -10.06 7.64 -16.15
CA GLY A 141 -11.34 8.32 -15.97
C GLY A 141 -12.54 7.41 -15.73
N GLU A 142 -12.34 6.09 -15.67
CA GLU A 142 -13.39 5.10 -15.40
C GLU A 142 -13.88 5.22 -13.95
N PHE A 143 -15.21 5.20 -13.76
CA PHE A 143 -15.84 5.37 -12.45
C PHE A 143 -15.65 4.12 -11.57
N ILE A 144 -15.27 4.33 -10.31
CA ILE A 144 -15.05 3.27 -9.32
C ILE A 144 -16.14 3.28 -8.25
N GLY A 145 -16.51 4.46 -7.78
CA GLY A 145 -17.48 4.67 -6.71
C GLY A 145 -17.54 6.12 -6.26
N SER A 146 -18.34 6.42 -5.27
CA SER A 146 -18.46 7.75 -4.66
C SER A 146 -18.03 7.74 -3.21
N LEU A 147 -17.51 8.85 -2.72
CA LEU A 147 -17.34 9.03 -1.28
C LEU A 147 -18.72 9.14 -0.59
N PRO A 148 -18.82 8.70 0.68
CA PRO A 148 -19.97 9.00 1.54
C PRO A 148 -20.29 10.50 1.59
N ASP A 149 -21.53 10.85 1.93
CA ASP A 149 -22.04 12.22 1.80
C ASP A 149 -21.38 13.20 2.77
N ASP A 150 -21.13 12.76 4.01
CA ASP A 150 -20.41 13.50 5.04
C ASP A 150 -18.98 13.84 4.62
N ILE A 151 -18.26 12.86 4.08
CA ILE A 151 -16.88 13.01 3.60
C ILE A 151 -16.85 13.89 2.34
N SER A 152 -17.77 13.65 1.40
CA SER A 152 -17.93 14.44 0.18
C SER A 152 -18.20 15.92 0.48
N PHE A 153 -19.08 16.20 1.45
CA PHE A 153 -19.41 17.56 1.87
C PHE A 153 -18.19 18.27 2.45
N TYR A 154 -17.48 17.60 3.38
CA TYR A 154 -16.35 18.21 4.05
C TYR A 154 -15.17 18.42 3.09
N MET A 155 -14.82 17.41 2.30
CA MET A 155 -13.72 17.50 1.35
C MET A 155 -13.92 18.60 0.32
N ARG A 156 -15.15 18.76 -0.20
CA ARG A 156 -15.47 19.86 -1.11
C ARG A 156 -15.22 21.23 -0.48
N ARG A 157 -15.74 21.44 0.74
CA ARG A 157 -15.59 22.72 1.45
C ARG A 157 -14.13 23.06 1.71
N LEU A 158 -13.28 22.06 1.94
CA LEU A 158 -11.85 22.26 2.12
C LEU A 158 -11.10 22.45 0.79
N SER A 159 -11.52 21.76 -0.27
CA SER A 159 -10.97 21.99 -1.61
C SER A 159 -11.24 23.40 -2.11
N GLU A 160 -12.40 23.99 -1.80
CA GLU A 160 -12.69 25.41 -2.05
C GLU A 160 -11.72 26.35 -1.31
N LYS A 161 -11.17 25.91 -0.18
CA LYS A 161 -10.16 26.64 0.61
C LYS A 161 -8.71 26.36 0.17
N GLY A 162 -8.53 25.63 -0.93
CA GLY A 162 -7.23 25.31 -1.51
C GLY A 162 -6.59 24.01 -1.00
N ASN A 163 -7.30 23.20 -0.21
CA ASN A 163 -6.77 21.91 0.22
C ASN A 163 -6.77 20.91 -0.93
N LYS A 164 -5.67 20.17 -1.05
CA LYS A 164 -5.49 19.14 -2.08
C LYS A 164 -5.42 17.79 -1.42
N TYR A 165 -6.02 16.80 -2.07
CA TYR A 165 -6.03 15.42 -1.61
C TYR A 165 -5.33 14.52 -2.61
N GLU A 166 -4.75 13.45 -2.09
CA GLU A 166 -4.27 12.32 -2.85
C GLU A 166 -5.01 11.08 -2.36
N MET A 167 -5.36 10.19 -3.30
CA MET A 167 -6.13 9.00 -2.98
C MET A 167 -5.51 7.76 -3.59
N TYR A 168 -5.61 6.65 -2.88
CA TYR A 168 -5.11 5.35 -3.32
C TYR A 168 -6.15 4.28 -3.03
N ILE A 169 -6.32 3.34 -3.96
CA ILE A 169 -7.19 2.18 -3.73
C ILE A 169 -6.53 1.33 -2.63
N LYS A 170 -7.19 1.17 -1.48
CA LYS A 170 -6.70 0.29 -0.41
C LYS A 170 -7.01 -1.16 -0.72
N GLU A 171 -8.26 -1.43 -1.06
CA GLU A 171 -8.79 -2.78 -1.16
C GLU A 171 -10.03 -2.79 -2.06
N VAL A 172 -10.20 -3.89 -2.80
CA VAL A 172 -11.37 -4.19 -3.62
C VAL A 172 -11.77 -5.64 -3.32
N VAL A 173 -12.91 -5.83 -2.66
CA VAL A 173 -13.47 -7.16 -2.33
C VAL A 173 -14.91 -7.20 -2.83
N ASP A 174 -15.15 -7.98 -3.88
CA ASP A 174 -16.44 -8.08 -4.58
C ASP A 174 -16.99 -6.74 -5.07
N SER A 175 -17.84 -6.12 -4.26
CA SER A 175 -18.49 -4.82 -4.51
C SER A 175 -18.11 -3.76 -3.47
N LYS A 176 -17.27 -4.12 -2.50
CA LYS A 176 -16.73 -3.22 -1.49
C LYS A 176 -15.38 -2.69 -1.95
N VAL A 177 -15.26 -1.37 -1.95
CA VAL A 177 -14.04 -0.68 -2.33
C VAL A 177 -13.67 0.27 -1.21
N SER A 178 -12.43 0.18 -0.73
CA SER A 178 -11.88 1.11 0.25
C SER A 178 -10.78 1.94 -0.39
N VAL A 179 -10.74 3.23 -0.03
CA VAL A 179 -9.71 4.17 -0.47
C VAL A 179 -9.01 4.79 0.71
N TYR A 180 -7.71 4.97 0.57
CA TYR A 180 -6.95 5.88 1.42
C TYR A 180 -7.08 7.28 0.87
N ILE A 181 -7.32 8.24 1.76
CA ILE A 181 -7.34 9.68 1.46
C ILE A 181 -6.26 10.33 2.30
N ARG A 182 -5.30 10.97 1.63
CA ARG A 182 -4.22 11.75 2.22
C ARG A 182 -4.40 13.21 1.84
N GLU A 183 -4.27 14.12 2.81
CA GLU A 183 -4.28 15.56 2.55
C GLU A 183 -2.85 16.03 2.24
N LEU A 184 -2.63 16.64 1.06
CA LEU A 184 -1.33 17.09 0.57
C LEU A 184 -1.00 18.54 0.97
N ILE A 185 -2.01 19.42 0.94
CA ILE A 185 -1.85 20.83 1.29
C ILE A 185 -2.93 21.19 2.30
N ARG A 186 -2.49 21.71 3.45
CA ARG A 186 -3.37 22.36 4.44
C ARG A 186 -3.20 23.87 4.30
N SER A 187 -4.23 24.55 3.83
CA SER A 187 -4.30 26.01 3.89
C SER A 187 -4.18 26.47 5.35
N PHE A 188 -3.34 27.48 5.61
CA PHE A 188 -2.90 27.95 6.93
C PHE A 188 -4.06 28.38 7.86
N ASP A 189 -5.26 28.58 7.32
CA ASP A 189 -6.47 29.03 8.00
C ASP A 189 -7.34 27.90 8.60
N THR A 190 -6.83 26.66 8.65
CA THR A 190 -7.55 25.48 9.17
C THR A 190 -6.99 24.90 10.47
N LYS A 191 -6.13 25.63 11.18
CA LYS A 191 -5.50 25.18 12.45
C LYS A 191 -6.46 24.89 13.63
N LYS A 192 -7.78 25.11 13.50
CA LYS A 192 -8.74 24.98 14.63
C LYS A 192 -10.00 24.13 14.40
N LYS A 193 -10.14 23.37 13.30
CA LYS A 193 -11.21 22.36 13.17
C LYS A 193 -10.64 21.03 12.74
N VAL A 194 -10.15 20.29 13.74
CA VAL A 194 -9.64 18.92 13.60
C VAL A 194 -10.74 18.07 12.98
N PHE A 195 -10.43 17.35 11.90
CA PHE A 195 -11.33 16.36 11.29
C PHE A 195 -11.53 15.11 12.20
N ASN A 196 -10.90 15.07 13.39
CA ASN A 196 -11.10 14.01 14.38
C ASN A 196 -12.43 14.13 15.15
N SER A 197 -13.19 15.22 15.00
CA SER A 197 -14.42 15.43 15.78
C SER A 197 -15.67 14.72 15.23
N LEU A 198 -15.55 13.85 14.22
CA LEU A 198 -16.68 13.06 13.69
C LEU A 198 -16.63 11.58 14.09
N SER A 199 -15.80 11.22 15.07
CA SER A 199 -15.81 9.91 15.72
C SER A 199 -16.91 9.83 16.79
N SER A 200 -18.18 10.03 16.41
CA SER A 200 -19.31 9.47 17.16
C SER A 200 -20.48 9.32 16.21
N PHE A 201 -21.18 8.18 16.31
CA PHE A 201 -22.28 7.70 15.46
C PHE A 201 -21.92 6.74 14.33
N SER A 202 -21.36 5.58 14.69
CA SER A 202 -22.00 4.32 14.31
C SER A 202 -22.31 3.55 15.59
N ARG A 203 -23.59 3.55 15.98
CA ARG A 203 -24.17 2.44 16.74
C ARG A 203 -24.38 1.27 15.80
#